data_AF-A0A1F6JSA1-F1
#
_entry.id   AF-A0A1F6JSA1-F1
#
_cell.length_a   1.000
_cell.length_b   1.000
_cell.length_c   1.000
_cell.angle_alpha   90.00
_cell.angle_beta   90.00
_cell.angle_gamma   90.00
#
_symmetry.space_group_name_H-M   'P 1'
#
loop_
_entity.id
_entity.type
_entity.pdbx_description
1 polymer ?
#
loop_
_entity_poly.entity_id
_entity_poly.type
_entity_poly.pdbx_seq_one_letter_code
_entity_poly.pdbx_strand_id
1 'polypeptide(L)'
;MDKERDNSEEKGEGGFSEKELDLDIEIRAGEWQNLKKIKTYQKRSRQGKIIATYQAVSNRLNQLIVLYYKFVSGNPKEAKKMLDELRKLRLIQEILMNCLVWEPKEQLGNERIPKEVWDLIK
;
A
#
# COMPACT_ATOMS: atom_id res chain seq x y z
N MET A 1 -19.81 -18.65 -44.66
CA MET A 1 -19.59 -19.83 -43.80
C MET A 1 -18.09 -19.93 -43.59
N ASP A 2 -17.51 -19.04 -42.81
CA ASP A 2 -17.48 -19.08 -41.33
C ASP A 2 -16.90 -20.39 -40.79
N LYS A 3 -15.69 -20.24 -40.23
CA LYS A 3 -15.16 -20.78 -38.97
C LYS A 3 -13.66 -20.97 -39.13
N GLU A 4 -12.78 -20.62 -38.21
CA GLU A 4 -12.82 -19.89 -36.95
C GLU A 4 -11.33 -19.61 -36.70
N ARG A 5 -10.99 -18.39 -36.27
CA ARG A 5 -9.61 -18.04 -35.93
C ARG A 5 -9.21 -18.84 -34.71
N ASP A 6 -8.30 -19.78 -34.92
CA ASP A 6 -7.59 -20.46 -33.84
C ASP A 6 -6.53 -19.48 -33.31
N ASN A 7 -6.99 -18.51 -32.51
CA ASN A 7 -6.13 -17.62 -31.75
C ASN A 7 -5.88 -18.28 -30.40
N SER A 8 -5.07 -19.34 -30.43
CA SER A 8 -4.49 -19.95 -29.25
C SER A 8 -3.50 -18.95 -28.65
N GLU A 9 -3.98 -18.09 -27.75
CA GLU A 9 -3.15 -17.28 -26.88
C GLU A 9 -2.27 -18.23 -26.05
N GLU A 10 -1.00 -18.27 -26.41
CA GLU A 10 0.08 -18.87 -25.68
C GLU A 10 0.04 -18.41 -24.22
N LYS A 11 -0.35 -19.34 -23.34
CA LYS A 11 -0.11 -19.20 -21.90
C LYS A 11 1.38 -19.31 -21.65
N GLY A 12 2.07 -18.19 -21.79
CA GLY A 12 3.42 -18.01 -21.28
C GLY A 12 3.40 -18.02 -19.75
N GLU A 13 4.11 -18.98 -19.16
CA GLU A 13 4.52 -18.97 -17.77
C GLU A 13 5.34 -17.69 -17.50
N GLY A 14 4.75 -16.70 -16.81
CA GLY A 14 5.46 -15.49 -16.39
C GLY A 14 4.79 -14.14 -16.62
N GLY A 15 3.52 -14.09 -17.05
CA GLY A 15 2.80 -12.83 -17.22
C GLY A 15 2.04 -12.40 -15.96
N PHE A 16 2.54 -11.40 -15.22
CA PHE A 16 1.70 -10.67 -14.25
C PHE A 16 0.48 -10.10 -14.99
N SER A 17 -0.71 -10.26 -14.41
CA SER A 17 -1.89 -9.63 -14.99
C SER A 17 -1.75 -8.10 -14.91
N GLU A 18 -2.24 -7.36 -15.90
CA GLU A 18 -2.21 -5.88 -15.92
C GLU A 18 -2.74 -5.26 -14.62
N LYS A 19 -3.73 -5.90 -14.00
CA LYS A 19 -4.33 -5.49 -12.72
C LYS A 19 -3.47 -5.75 -11.49
N GLU A 20 -2.51 -6.67 -11.56
CA GLU A 20 -1.50 -6.87 -10.53
C GLU A 20 -0.36 -5.87 -10.70
N LEU A 21 0.00 -5.54 -11.95
CA LEU A 21 0.94 -4.47 -12.26
C LEU A 21 0.46 -3.11 -11.70
N ASP A 22 -0.81 -2.76 -11.89
CA ASP A 22 -1.40 -1.52 -11.33
C ASP A 22 -1.26 -1.44 -9.81
N LEU A 23 -1.51 -2.56 -9.12
CA LEU A 23 -1.40 -2.63 -7.66
C LEU A 23 0.06 -2.47 -7.20
N ASP A 24 0.98 -3.14 -7.87
CA ASP A 24 2.40 -3.06 -7.55
C ASP A 24 2.97 -1.66 -7.83
N ILE A 25 2.50 -0.99 -8.88
CA ILE A 25 2.85 0.40 -9.19
C ILE A 25 2.44 1.32 -8.04
N GLU A 26 1.19 1.23 -7.58
CA GLU A 26 0.67 2.07 -6.49
C GLU A 26 1.39 1.80 -5.16
N ILE A 27 1.70 0.53 -4.87
CA ILE A 27 2.51 0.15 -3.70
C ILE A 27 3.90 0.77 -3.79
N ARG A 28 4.59 0.68 -4.94
CA ARG A 28 5.92 1.27 -5.16
C ARG A 28 5.90 2.80 -5.09
N ALA A 29 4.85 3.42 -5.61
CA ALA A 29 4.64 4.86 -5.54
C ALA A 29 4.40 5.35 -4.11
N GLY A 30 3.95 4.47 -3.20
CA GLY A 30 3.66 4.81 -1.81
C GLY A 30 2.24 5.36 -1.61
N GLU A 31 1.35 5.12 -2.57
CA GLU A 31 -0.03 5.64 -2.61
C GLU A 31 -0.99 4.78 -1.76
N TRP A 32 -0.64 4.58 -0.50
CA TRP A 32 -1.33 3.66 0.42
C TRP A 32 -2.83 3.95 0.60
N GLN A 33 -3.26 5.21 0.47
CA GLN A 33 -4.67 5.61 0.56
C GLN A 33 -5.50 5.24 -0.68
N ASN A 34 -4.84 5.07 -1.83
CA ASN A 34 -5.49 4.72 -3.10
C ASN A 34 -5.71 3.21 -3.24
N LEU A 35 -4.97 2.39 -2.49
CA LEU A 35 -5.06 0.93 -2.57
C LEU A 35 -6.50 0.40 -2.47
N LYS A 36 -7.33 0.96 -1.59
CA LYS A 36 -8.75 0.56 -1.44
C LYS A 36 -9.60 0.75 -2.69
N LYS A 37 -9.17 1.57 -3.66
CA LYS A 37 -9.85 1.80 -4.94
C LYS A 37 -9.53 0.71 -5.96
N ILE A 38 -8.46 -0.06 -5.75
CA ILE A 38 -7.96 -1.06 -6.69
C ILE A 38 -8.68 -2.39 -6.46
N LYS A 39 -9.33 -2.93 -7.49
CA LYS A 39 -10.10 -4.18 -7.39
C LYS A 39 -9.25 -5.37 -6.93
N THR A 40 -8.00 -5.47 -7.40
CA THR A 40 -7.07 -6.53 -6.99
C THR A 40 -6.76 -6.47 -5.51
N TYR A 41 -6.58 -5.28 -4.95
CA TYR A 41 -6.38 -5.09 -3.51
C TYR A 41 -7.61 -5.49 -2.70
N GLN A 42 -8.81 -5.09 -3.14
CA GLN A 42 -10.06 -5.42 -2.47
C GLN A 42 -10.30 -6.94 -2.35
N LYS A 43 -9.82 -7.71 -3.33
CA LYS A 43 -9.92 -9.19 -3.37
C LYS A 43 -8.90 -9.89 -2.48
N ARG A 44 -7.88 -9.21 -1.95
CA ARG A 44 -6.88 -9.82 -1.07
C ARG A 44 -7.51 -10.22 0.27
N SER A 45 -6.92 -11.25 0.88
CA SER A 45 -7.16 -11.52 2.30
C SER A 45 -6.81 -10.30 3.13
N ARG A 46 -7.37 -10.21 4.34
CA ARG A 46 -7.08 -9.13 5.29
C ARG A 46 -5.59 -9.03 5.61
N GLN A 47 -4.91 -10.16 5.83
CA GLN A 47 -3.46 -10.21 5.93
C GLN A 47 -2.77 -9.63 4.68
N GLY A 48 -3.21 -9.99 3.48
CA GLY A 48 -2.67 -9.46 2.22
C GLY A 48 -2.87 -7.95 2.06
N LYS A 49 -4.00 -7.41 2.55
CA LYS A 49 -4.26 -5.96 2.62
C LYS A 49 -3.33 -5.26 3.61
N ILE A 50 -3.13 -5.83 4.80
CA ILE A 50 -2.19 -5.29 5.81
C ILE A 50 -0.77 -5.22 5.24
N ILE A 51 -0.30 -6.31 4.60
CA ILE A 51 1.04 -6.37 3.99
C ILE A 51 1.20 -5.30 2.90
N ALA A 52 0.25 -5.21 1.96
CA ALA A 52 0.31 -4.24 0.87
C ALA A 52 0.28 -2.79 1.38
N THR A 53 -0.57 -2.48 2.37
CA THR A 53 -0.61 -1.14 2.99
C THR A 53 0.68 -0.84 3.74
N TYR A 54 1.24 -1.81 4.49
CA TYR A 54 2.51 -1.64 5.18
C TYR A 54 3.65 -1.32 4.21
N GLN A 55 3.72 -2.03 3.08
CA GLN A 55 4.71 -1.79 2.03
C GLN A 55 4.56 -0.39 1.43
N ALA A 56 3.34 0.02 1.06
CA ALA A 56 3.09 1.34 0.49
C ALA A 56 3.43 2.48 1.48
N VAL A 57 3.04 2.34 2.76
CA VAL A 57 3.41 3.31 3.81
C VAL A 57 4.93 3.38 4.00
N SER A 58 5.61 2.25 3.98
CA SER A 58 7.08 2.18 4.11
C SER A 58 7.78 2.86 2.93
N ASN A 59 7.28 2.65 1.71
CA ASN A 59 7.80 3.32 0.52
C ASN A 59 7.61 4.84 0.59
N ARG A 60 6.43 5.30 1.01
CA ARG A 60 6.15 6.72 1.21
C ARG A 60 7.06 7.35 2.28
N LEU A 61 7.27 6.66 3.41
CA LEU A 61 8.20 7.08 4.46
C LEU A 61 9.61 7.29 3.90
N ASN A 62 10.14 6.31 3.16
CA ASN A 62 11.47 6.39 2.57
C ASN A 62 11.61 7.59 1.61
N GLN A 63 10.60 7.83 0.76
CA GLN A 63 10.58 8.97 -0.15
C GLN A 63 10.59 10.30 0.62
N LEU A 64 9.75 10.43 1.65
CA LEU A 64 9.66 11.66 2.45
C LEU A 64 10.91 11.93 3.27
N ILE A 65 11.61 10.89 3.77
CA ILE A 65 12.89 11.06 4.48
C ILE A 65 13.91 11.72 3.54
N VAL A 66 14.03 11.22 2.30
CA VAL A 66 14.96 11.78 1.31
C VAL A 66 14.60 13.23 0.97
N LEU A 67 13.30 13.54 0.82
CA LEU A 67 12.86 14.90 0.55
C LEU A 67 13.07 15.85 1.74
N TYR A 68 12.84 15.38 2.97
CA TYR A 68 12.97 16.18 4.18
C TYR A 68 14.37 16.76 4.30
N TYR A 69 15.41 15.93 4.14
CA TYR A 69 16.79 16.38 4.20
C TYR A 69 17.17 17.37 3.09
N LYS A 70 16.47 17.37 1.95
CA LYS A 70 16.64 18.38 0.90
C LYS A 70 16.03 19.74 1.28
N PHE A 71 14.95 19.75 2.07
CA PHE A 71 14.23 20.99 2.42
C PHE A 71 14.71 21.67 3.70
N VAL A 72 15.32 20.93 4.64
CA VAL A 72 15.76 21.50 5.94
C VAL A 72 16.69 22.71 5.79
N SER A 73 17.53 22.75 4.74
CA SER A 73 18.46 23.87 4.51
C SER A 73 17.86 25.07 3.79
N GLY A 74 16.72 24.92 3.09
CA GLY A 74 16.19 25.95 2.19
C GLY A 74 14.73 26.35 2.42
N ASN A 75 13.93 25.53 3.10
CA ASN A 75 12.52 25.81 3.34
C ASN A 75 12.00 25.18 4.66
N PRO A 76 12.20 25.84 5.81
CA PRO A 76 11.83 25.32 7.12
C PRO A 76 10.33 25.06 7.31
N LYS A 77 9.46 25.84 6.65
CA LYS A 77 8.00 25.65 6.74
C LYS A 77 7.56 24.35 6.08
N GLU A 78 8.06 24.06 4.88
CA GLU A 78 7.79 22.80 4.19
C GLU A 78 8.45 21.62 4.90
N ALA A 79 9.66 21.80 5.44
CA ALA A 79 10.32 20.79 6.27
C ALA A 79 9.47 20.41 7.50
N LYS A 80 8.82 21.38 8.16
CA LYS A 80 7.92 21.12 9.30
C LYS A 80 6.70 20.29 8.90
N LYS A 81 5.99 20.67 7.83
CA LYS A 81 4.84 19.90 7.33
C LYS A 81 5.24 18.46 6.99
N MET A 82 6.38 18.30 6.34
CA MET A 82 6.91 16.99 5.98
C MET A 82 7.28 16.15 7.20
N LEU A 83 7.83 16.77 8.25
CA LEU A 83 8.11 16.10 9.52
C LEU A 83 6.82 15.60 10.20
N ASP A 84 5.74 16.37 10.16
CA ASP A 84 4.45 15.95 10.71
C ASP A 84 3.87 14.77 9.92
N GLU A 85 3.99 14.77 8.59
CA GLU A 85 3.60 13.63 7.74
C GLU A 85 4.46 12.38 8.03
N LEU A 86 5.78 12.54 8.16
CA LEU A 86 6.69 11.45 8.54
C LEU A 86 6.29 10.81 9.87
N ARG A 87 5.99 11.63 10.89
CA ARG A 87 5.55 11.13 12.21
C ARG A 87 4.24 10.37 12.11
N LYS A 88 3.26 10.91 11.36
CA LYS A 88 1.97 10.24 11.13
C LYS A 88 2.17 8.89 10.46
N LEU A 89 2.93 8.83 9.37
CA LEU A 89 3.16 7.59 8.62
C LEU A 89 3.92 6.56 9.44
N ARG A 90 4.86 6.98 10.29
CA ARG A 90 5.58 6.07 11.20
C ARG A 90 4.64 5.43 12.21
N LEU A 91 3.70 6.18 12.78
CA LEU A 91 2.67 5.64 13.66
C LEU A 91 1.80 4.62 12.90
N ILE A 92 1.38 4.94 11.67
CA ILE A 92 0.58 4.01 10.84
C ILE A 92 1.37 2.73 10.54
N GLN A 93 2.65 2.84 10.20
CA GLN A 93 3.53 1.69 9.94
C GLN A 93 3.61 0.76 11.16
N GLU A 94 3.76 1.32 12.36
CA GLU A 94 3.79 0.57 13.61
C GLU A 94 2.45 -0.13 13.90
N ILE A 95 1.33 0.56 13.69
CA ILE A 95 -0.01 -0.05 13.81
C ILE A 95 -0.15 -1.22 12.85
N LEU A 96 0.24 -1.06 11.58
CA LEU A 96 0.17 -2.13 10.58
C LEU A 96 1.06 -3.33 10.96
N MET A 97 2.25 -3.07 11.52
CA MET A 97 3.11 -4.14 12.05
C MET A 97 2.42 -4.92 13.18
N ASN A 98 1.78 -4.22 14.12
CA ASN A 98 0.99 -4.86 15.18
C ASN A 98 -0.18 -5.65 14.60
N CYS A 99 -0.85 -5.14 13.55
CA CYS A 99 -1.90 -5.87 12.85
C CYS A 99 -1.41 -7.20 12.28
N LEU A 100 -0.18 -7.27 11.74
CA LEU A 100 0.41 -8.52 11.25
C LEU A 100 0.63 -9.56 12.36
N VAL A 101 0.80 -9.12 13.61
CA VAL A 101 0.95 -10.01 14.78
C VAL A 101 -0.42 -10.47 15.31
N TRP A 102 -1.42 -9.59 15.29
CA TRP A 102 -2.75 -9.87 15.83
C TRP A 102 -3.67 -10.62 14.87
N GLU A 103 -3.54 -10.39 13.56
CA GLU A 103 -4.39 -11.03 12.54
C GLU A 103 -4.32 -12.57 12.57
N PRO A 104 -3.13 -13.22 12.61
CA PRO A 104 -3.06 -14.68 12.67
C PRO A 104 -3.59 -15.28 13.98
N LYS A 105 -3.77 -14.46 15.02
CA LYS A 105 -4.31 -14.87 16.33
C LYS A 105 -5.80 -14.57 16.48
N GLU A 106 -6.45 -14.04 15.43
CA GLU A 106 -7.84 -13.57 15.45
C GLU A 106 -8.10 -12.48 16.51
N GLN A 107 -7.06 -11.74 16.89
CA GLN A 107 -7.11 -10.68 17.91
C GLN A 107 -7.28 -9.28 17.31
N LEU A 108 -7.47 -9.19 15.98
CA LEU A 108 -7.50 -7.93 15.27
C LEU A 108 -8.89 -7.26 15.32
N GLY A 109 -9.10 -6.42 16.34
CA GLY A 109 -10.32 -5.61 16.51
C GLY A 109 -10.19 -4.15 16.03
N ASN A 110 -11.31 -3.55 15.65
CA ASN A 110 -11.37 -2.15 15.18
C ASN A 110 -11.11 -1.11 16.28
N GLU A 111 -11.34 -1.45 17.55
CA GLU A 111 -11.20 -0.53 18.69
C GLU A 111 -9.78 -0.01 18.89
N ARG A 112 -8.77 -0.78 18.46
CA ARG A 112 -7.34 -0.48 18.67
C ARG A 112 -6.69 0.16 17.45
N ILE A 113 -7.42 0.34 16.36
CA ILE A 113 -6.89 0.73 15.05
C ILE A 113 -7.57 2.02 14.62
N PRO A 114 -6.81 3.09 14.30
CA PRO A 114 -7.39 4.31 13.75
C PRO A 114 -8.27 4.00 12.55
N LYS A 115 -9.43 4.64 12.48
CA LYS A 115 -10.43 4.40 11.43
C LYS A 115 -9.84 4.47 10.02
N GLU A 116 -8.92 5.40 9.77
CA GLU A 116 -8.26 5.55 8.47
C GLU A 116 -7.45 4.30 8.05
N VAL A 117 -6.86 3.59 9.00
CA VAL A 117 -6.12 2.35 8.77
C VAL A 117 -7.09 1.17 8.67
N TRP A 118 -8.08 1.12 9.57
CA TRP A 118 -9.08 0.07 9.58
C TRP A 118 -9.85 -0.04 8.26
N ASP A 119 -10.28 1.10 7.72
CA ASP A 119 -11.04 1.16 6.47
C ASP A 119 -10.24 0.67 5.25
N LEU A 120 -8.91 0.59 5.34
CA LEU A 120 -8.07 0.03 4.29
C LEU A 120 -7.96 -1.49 4.40
N ILE A 121 -7.82 -1.99 5.63
CA ILE A 121 -7.47 -3.40 5.87
C ILE A 121 -8.66 -4.31 6.14
N LYS A 122 -9.86 -3.76 6.41
CA LYS A 122 -11.08 -4.55 6.62
C LYS A 122 -11.55 -5.29 5.36
#